data_AF-A0A2D6W333-F1
#
_entry.id   AF-A0A2D6W333-F1
#
_cell.length_a   1.000
_cell.length_b   1.000
_cell.length_c   1.000
_cell.angle_alpha   90.00
_cell.angle_beta   90.00
_cell.angle_gamma   90.00
#
_symmetry.space_group_name_H-M   'P 1'
#
loop_
_entity.id
_entity.type
_entity.pdbx_description
1 polymer ?
#
loop_
_entity_poly.entity_id
_entity_poly.type
_entity_poly.pdbx_seq_one_letter_code
_entity_poly.pdbx_strand_id
1 'polypeptide(L)'
;MKYDEKKFSSNVNEYKKILGNVKAKSFLVVFNTKNKEAFFSIAPLSRAIHELDADMNVMGIDKKSESLDALHRVWETFRKNKEGNVDDKTNALMDFIEETEKRAEGQFTGLFEGPDYIIEAKDFGFEGDFTLPFKDDWFAEHRVEELNETCGRVWEDVYDLKKGEKVSMGFVLVQKDKMLGHPLEDYLDSYAISWSMLINCKNDAEIVLGASTARQSMLDKSESISELKATLLGCELSKESDEDIFRKYKKLSGLLKLDKVKTPDASFFISGKGYSGKHLFGEVIGYPSPNKKTRWQGPGQIIYKLDFYPQSALDDRKPMARVGFTETLPIDIFIDTCNIDWKKMRDRNWKIKEIADKCDIIKVLGEKIDGFQTDFEVGLVREDKVHRWVRTSDTDIREKINQEYLQRTGIDAGNMANFPGGETFVTPEYVKGTIVGDVVISIDQSYLLSDKEPLVIESDGKEYKIISGPKKIIGKIKEKKKEAWEMILNQERFKSLPQEIIDLKKRNFNMINEFAINTNPNAKLCDYLIVNEKIAKMMHIALGSGFEPDRATEYHTDIVINSPRQKMDIYGIDKDGNKQWVIKKGEFVV
;
A
#
# COMPACT_ATOMS: atom_id res chain seq x y z
N MET A 1 -18.04 -9.34 -22.74
CA MET A 1 -16.98 -8.35 -22.47
C MET A 1 -17.64 -7.22 -21.72
N LYS A 2 -17.10 -6.86 -20.55
CA LYS A 2 -17.64 -5.77 -19.73
C LYS A 2 -17.39 -4.40 -20.37
N TYR A 3 -16.31 -4.29 -21.17
CA TYR A 3 -15.88 -3.04 -21.79
C TYR A 3 -15.66 -3.19 -23.30
N ASP A 4 -15.74 -2.08 -24.03
CA ASP A 4 -15.37 -2.01 -25.45
C ASP A 4 -13.88 -1.67 -25.59
N GLU A 5 -13.02 -2.70 -25.59
CA GLU A 5 -11.57 -2.54 -25.72
C GLU A 5 -11.13 -1.86 -27.03
N LYS A 6 -11.92 -2.01 -28.11
CA LYS A 6 -11.62 -1.37 -29.40
C LYS A 6 -11.84 0.13 -29.29
N LYS A 7 -12.94 0.55 -28.67
CA LYS A 7 -13.17 1.97 -28.37
C LYS A 7 -12.14 2.52 -27.41
N PHE A 8 -11.80 1.79 -26.34
CA PHE A 8 -10.72 2.19 -25.43
C PHE A 8 -9.43 2.47 -26.20
N SER A 9 -9.01 1.53 -27.05
CA SER A 9 -7.80 1.67 -27.88
C SER A 9 -7.91 2.83 -28.89
N SER A 10 -9.08 3.04 -29.48
CA SER A 10 -9.34 4.19 -30.37
C SER A 10 -9.19 5.51 -29.62
N ASN A 11 -9.78 5.61 -28.43
CA ASN A 11 -9.73 6.80 -27.58
C ASN A 11 -8.31 7.11 -27.13
N VAL A 12 -7.51 6.09 -26.77
CA VAL A 12 -6.08 6.24 -26.48
C VAL A 12 -5.35 6.85 -27.67
N ASN A 13 -5.56 6.33 -28.88
CA ASN A 13 -4.90 6.83 -30.09
C ASN A 13 -5.32 8.26 -30.46
N GLU A 14 -6.59 8.62 -30.25
CA GLU A 14 -7.07 9.98 -30.45
C GLU A 14 -6.40 10.96 -29.49
N TYR A 15 -6.33 10.63 -28.19
CA TYR A 15 -5.61 11.46 -27.22
C TYR A 15 -4.12 11.59 -27.57
N LYS A 16 -3.45 10.51 -27.98
CA LYS A 16 -2.04 10.59 -28.41
C LYS A 16 -1.85 11.54 -29.58
N LYS A 17 -2.78 11.55 -30.54
CA LYS A 17 -2.73 12.45 -31.71
C LYS A 17 -2.87 13.92 -31.29
N ILE A 18 -3.73 14.23 -30.32
CA ILE A 18 -3.92 15.60 -29.83
C ILE A 18 -2.72 16.06 -28.99
N LEU A 19 -2.24 15.20 -28.09
CA LEU A 19 -1.12 15.52 -27.19
C LEU A 19 0.21 15.71 -27.96
N GLY A 20 0.44 14.92 -29.02
CA GLY A 20 1.65 15.03 -29.83
C GLY A 20 2.90 14.59 -29.07
N ASN A 21 3.96 15.42 -29.07
CA ASN A 21 5.22 15.09 -28.41
C ASN A 21 5.28 15.68 -26.99
N VAL A 22 5.03 14.83 -26.01
CA VAL A 22 5.05 15.19 -24.57
C VAL A 22 6.05 14.32 -23.79
N LYS A 23 7.05 13.75 -24.46
CA LYS A 23 8.01 12.86 -23.83
C LYS A 23 8.74 13.53 -22.66
N ALA A 24 8.85 12.80 -21.55
CA ALA A 24 9.46 13.26 -20.30
C ALA A 24 8.81 14.53 -19.72
N LYS A 25 7.51 14.73 -20.00
CA LYS A 25 6.69 15.81 -19.44
C LYS A 25 5.81 15.29 -18.31
N SER A 26 5.36 16.21 -17.47
CA SER A 26 4.49 15.95 -16.33
C SER A 26 3.13 16.63 -16.51
N PHE A 27 2.07 15.88 -16.23
CA PHE A 27 0.68 16.34 -16.32
C PHE A 27 0.05 16.42 -14.94
N LEU A 28 -0.65 17.51 -14.66
CA LEU A 28 -1.65 17.59 -13.60
C LEU A 28 -3.04 17.57 -14.21
N VAL A 29 -3.85 16.59 -13.84
CA VAL A 29 -5.25 16.48 -14.25
C VAL A 29 -6.15 16.70 -13.04
N VAL A 30 -6.98 17.74 -13.09
CA VAL A 30 -7.94 18.05 -12.02
C VAL A 30 -9.35 17.78 -12.51
N PHE A 31 -10.17 17.10 -11.71
CA PHE A 31 -11.57 16.87 -12.05
C PHE A 31 -12.49 17.04 -10.84
N ASN A 32 -13.77 17.32 -11.10
CA ASN A 32 -14.79 17.32 -10.07
C ASN A 32 -15.20 15.87 -9.76
N THR A 33 -15.20 15.45 -8.50
CA THR A 33 -15.59 14.07 -8.10
C THR A 33 -17.03 13.70 -8.49
N LYS A 34 -17.88 14.67 -8.85
CA LYS A 34 -19.25 14.44 -9.35
C LYS A 34 -19.31 14.23 -10.86
N ASN A 35 -18.24 14.47 -11.60
CA ASN A 35 -18.20 14.31 -13.06
C ASN A 35 -17.78 12.87 -13.42
N LYS A 36 -18.79 12.01 -13.67
CA LYS A 36 -18.62 10.61 -14.06
C LYS A 36 -17.86 10.47 -15.38
N GLU A 37 -18.23 11.25 -16.39
CA GLU A 37 -17.64 11.20 -17.73
C GLU A 37 -16.14 11.55 -17.69
N ALA A 38 -15.77 12.60 -16.94
CA ALA A 38 -14.38 12.96 -16.71
C ALA A 38 -13.61 11.82 -16.03
N PHE A 39 -14.20 11.21 -14.99
CA PHE A 39 -13.53 10.14 -14.25
C PHE A 39 -13.21 8.92 -15.14
N PHE A 40 -14.17 8.44 -15.93
CA PHE A 40 -13.93 7.31 -16.83
C PHE A 40 -13.07 7.68 -18.05
N SER A 41 -13.02 8.95 -18.44
CA SER A 41 -12.10 9.44 -19.47
C SER A 41 -10.62 9.43 -19.04
N ILE A 42 -10.33 9.40 -17.73
CA ILE A 42 -8.97 9.33 -17.21
C ILE A 42 -8.29 8.00 -17.58
N ALA A 43 -9.03 6.89 -17.72
CA ALA A 43 -8.44 5.61 -18.08
C ALA A 43 -7.73 5.65 -19.45
N PRO A 44 -8.40 5.99 -20.58
CA PRO A 44 -7.72 6.11 -21.87
C PRO A 44 -6.73 7.29 -21.92
N LEU A 45 -7.00 8.39 -21.21
CA LEU A 45 -6.08 9.54 -21.14
C LEU A 45 -4.75 9.17 -20.48
N SER A 46 -4.82 8.51 -19.32
CA SER A 46 -3.62 8.05 -18.62
C SER A 46 -2.84 7.07 -19.48
N ARG A 47 -3.51 6.13 -20.17
CA ARG A 47 -2.82 5.22 -21.09
C ARG A 47 -2.10 5.96 -22.22
N ALA A 48 -2.75 6.96 -22.81
CA ALA A 48 -2.16 7.80 -23.85
C ALA A 48 -0.90 8.55 -23.37
N ILE A 49 -0.97 9.20 -22.20
CA ILE A 49 0.15 9.95 -21.62
C ILE A 49 1.35 9.03 -21.34
N HIS A 50 1.12 7.85 -20.73
CA HIS A 50 2.21 6.91 -20.42
C HIS A 50 2.83 6.25 -21.67
N GLU A 51 2.05 6.04 -22.74
CA GLU A 51 2.57 5.56 -24.03
C GLU A 51 3.41 6.61 -24.76
N LEU A 52 3.24 7.89 -24.44
CA LEU A 52 4.09 9.00 -24.89
C LEU A 52 5.29 9.24 -23.97
N ASP A 53 5.55 8.33 -23.01
CA ASP A 53 6.62 8.41 -22.01
C ASP A 53 6.57 9.70 -21.17
N ALA A 54 5.37 10.07 -20.73
CA ALA A 54 5.11 11.18 -19.81
C ALA A 54 4.55 10.66 -18.47
N ASP A 55 4.64 11.51 -17.44
CA ASP A 55 4.10 11.30 -16.10
C ASP A 55 2.77 12.05 -15.92
N MET A 56 1.93 11.53 -15.03
CA MET A 56 0.61 12.05 -14.74
C MET A 56 0.30 11.98 -13.25
N ASN A 57 -0.24 13.09 -12.74
CA ASN A 57 -0.91 13.19 -11.45
C ASN A 57 -2.39 13.52 -11.69
N VAL A 58 -3.27 12.91 -10.90
CA VAL A 58 -4.70 13.20 -10.94
C VAL A 58 -5.17 13.62 -9.56
N MET A 59 -5.96 14.70 -9.50
CA MET A 59 -6.64 15.17 -8.31
C MET A 59 -8.15 15.31 -8.57
N GLY A 60 -8.96 14.44 -7.96
CA GLY A 60 -10.41 14.54 -7.91
C GLY A 60 -10.86 15.29 -6.66
N ILE A 61 -11.54 16.42 -6.82
CA ILE A 61 -11.92 17.32 -5.73
C ILE A 61 -13.39 17.76 -5.83
N ASP A 62 -14.06 18.04 -4.70
CA ASP A 62 -15.38 18.69 -4.71
C ASP A 62 -15.23 20.19 -4.42
N LYS A 63 -15.37 21.02 -5.46
CA LYS A 63 -15.31 22.51 -5.45
C LYS A 63 -13.95 23.13 -5.11
N LYS A 64 -13.33 22.79 -3.97
CA LYS A 64 -12.09 23.40 -3.47
C LYS A 64 -11.15 22.36 -2.88
N SER A 65 -9.85 22.60 -2.98
CA SER A 65 -8.84 21.74 -2.37
C SER A 65 -7.67 22.56 -1.84
N GLU A 66 -7.55 22.61 -0.51
CA GLU A 66 -6.42 23.31 0.14
C GLU A 66 -5.07 22.65 -0.22
N SER A 67 -5.06 21.36 -0.59
CA SER A 67 -3.87 20.68 -1.08
C SER A 67 -3.46 21.19 -2.47
N LEU A 68 -4.42 21.32 -3.39
CA LEU A 68 -4.16 21.84 -4.74
C LEU A 68 -3.74 23.32 -4.67
N ASP A 69 -4.44 24.12 -3.87
CA ASP A 69 -4.11 25.53 -3.69
C ASP A 69 -2.71 25.72 -3.08
N ALA A 70 -2.28 24.82 -2.17
CA ALA A 70 -0.93 24.84 -1.61
C ALA A 70 0.15 24.57 -2.67
N LEU A 71 -0.07 23.59 -3.55
CA LEU A 71 0.85 23.30 -4.65
C LEU A 71 0.99 24.50 -5.59
N HIS A 72 -0.13 25.11 -6.02
CA HIS A 72 -0.09 26.31 -6.86
C HIS A 72 0.66 27.46 -6.21
N ARG A 73 0.45 27.72 -4.91
CA ARG A 73 1.19 28.77 -4.19
C ARG A 73 2.69 28.51 -4.18
N VAL A 74 3.11 27.27 -3.99
CA VAL A 74 4.53 26.89 -3.99
C VAL A 74 5.14 27.05 -5.38
N TRP A 75 4.51 26.53 -6.44
CA TRP A 75 5.00 26.67 -7.80
C TRP A 75 5.06 28.12 -8.28
N GLU A 76 4.02 28.91 -7.99
CA GLU A 76 4.01 30.34 -8.31
C GLU A 76 5.13 31.09 -7.60
N THR A 77 5.38 30.77 -6.32
CA THR A 77 6.47 31.38 -5.54
C THR A 77 7.83 30.99 -6.12
N PHE A 78 8.02 29.73 -6.51
CA PHE A 78 9.27 29.28 -7.13
C PHE A 78 9.53 29.98 -8.47
N ARG A 79 8.51 30.04 -9.34
CA ARG A 79 8.59 30.73 -10.64
C ARG A 79 8.90 32.22 -10.49
N LYS A 80 8.23 32.91 -9.55
CA LYS A 80 8.53 34.33 -9.24
C LYS A 80 10.00 34.54 -8.88
N ASN A 81 10.56 33.67 -8.05
CA ASN A 81 11.98 33.73 -7.71
C ASN A 81 12.88 33.58 -8.95
N LYS A 82 12.59 32.61 -9.83
CA LYS A 82 13.33 32.39 -11.08
C LYS A 82 13.25 33.56 -12.05
N GLU A 83 12.15 34.31 -12.03
CA GLU A 83 11.96 35.55 -12.80
C GLU A 83 12.67 36.77 -12.18
N GLY A 84 13.38 36.60 -11.05
CA GLY A 84 14.08 37.67 -10.36
C GLY A 84 13.21 38.49 -9.38
N ASN A 85 11.95 38.09 -9.16
CA ASN A 85 11.05 38.74 -8.23
C ASN A 85 11.32 38.21 -6.81
N VAL A 86 12.16 38.92 -6.07
CA VAL A 86 12.57 38.54 -4.71
C VAL A 86 11.74 39.29 -3.66
N ASP A 87 11.11 38.52 -2.78
CA ASP A 87 10.32 38.94 -1.62
C ASP A 87 10.48 37.96 -0.46
N ASP A 88 9.81 38.19 0.67
CA ASP A 88 9.90 37.32 1.85
C ASP A 88 9.48 35.87 1.57
N LYS A 89 8.50 35.65 0.68
CA LYS A 89 7.98 34.32 0.35
C LYS A 89 8.97 33.53 -0.48
N THR A 90 9.47 34.14 -1.55
CA THR A 90 10.48 33.55 -2.44
C THR A 90 11.78 33.28 -1.69
N ASN A 91 12.24 34.20 -0.83
CA ASN A 91 13.40 33.97 0.02
C ASN A 91 13.18 32.79 0.97
N ALA A 92 12.02 32.73 1.66
CA ALA A 92 11.74 31.61 2.57
C ALA A 92 11.65 30.25 1.85
N LEU A 93 11.16 30.23 0.61
CA LEU A 93 11.13 29.02 -0.21
C LEU A 93 12.54 28.58 -0.60
N MET A 94 13.36 29.49 -1.11
CA MET A 94 14.74 29.19 -1.49
C MET A 94 15.59 28.78 -0.28
N ASP A 95 15.43 29.45 0.86
CA ASP A 95 16.10 29.09 2.12
C ASP A 95 15.84 27.62 2.49
N PHE A 96 14.59 27.17 2.36
CA PHE A 96 14.18 25.79 2.64
C PHE A 96 14.75 24.79 1.62
N ILE A 97 14.69 25.13 0.33
CA ILE A 97 15.25 24.30 -0.75
C ILE A 97 16.76 24.14 -0.56
N GLU A 98 17.49 25.24 -0.39
CA GLU A 98 18.95 25.24 -0.22
C GLU A 98 19.39 24.46 1.01
N GLU A 99 18.65 24.55 2.13
CA GLU A 99 18.96 23.76 3.31
C GLU A 99 18.79 22.26 3.06
N THR A 100 17.74 21.88 2.33
CA THR A 100 17.49 20.48 1.98
C THR A 100 18.56 19.96 1.01
N GLU A 101 18.98 20.78 0.05
CA GLU A 101 19.98 20.41 -0.96
C GLU A 101 21.37 20.13 -0.40
N LYS A 102 21.71 20.65 0.79
CA LYS A 102 22.93 20.26 1.51
C LYS A 102 23.05 18.75 1.72
N ARG A 103 21.91 18.02 1.76
CA ARG A 103 21.87 16.55 1.89
C ARG A 103 21.31 15.86 0.64
N ALA A 104 20.45 16.51 -0.13
CA ALA A 104 19.81 15.92 -1.32
C ALA A 104 20.68 15.96 -2.60
N GLU A 105 21.87 16.59 -2.56
CA GLU A 105 22.88 16.56 -3.63
C GLU A 105 22.34 17.01 -5.01
N GLY A 106 21.47 18.04 -5.04
CA GLY A 106 20.91 18.64 -6.26
C GLY A 106 19.63 17.97 -6.78
N GLN A 107 19.08 17.00 -6.06
CA GLN A 107 17.93 16.22 -6.53
C GLN A 107 16.57 16.79 -6.11
N PHE A 108 16.54 17.79 -5.22
CA PHE A 108 15.31 18.25 -4.55
C PHE A 108 14.64 19.43 -5.26
N THR A 109 15.44 20.34 -5.83
CA THR A 109 14.98 21.61 -6.42
C THR A 109 13.97 21.42 -7.55
N GLY A 110 14.13 20.36 -8.36
CA GLY A 110 13.24 20.08 -9.50
C GLY A 110 11.78 19.84 -9.11
N LEU A 111 11.49 19.47 -7.85
CA LEU A 111 10.12 19.27 -7.38
C LEU A 111 9.27 20.56 -7.39
N PHE A 112 9.92 21.72 -7.36
CA PHE A 112 9.28 23.02 -7.23
C PHE A 112 8.98 23.69 -8.59
N GLU A 113 9.41 23.08 -9.70
CA GLU A 113 9.17 23.60 -11.06
C GLU A 113 7.68 23.51 -11.47
N GLY A 114 6.93 22.59 -10.86
CA GLY A 114 5.53 22.34 -11.19
C GLY A 114 5.34 21.43 -12.41
N PRO A 115 4.07 21.11 -12.73
CA PRO A 115 3.75 20.35 -13.94
C PRO A 115 4.13 21.12 -15.20
N ASP A 116 4.50 20.40 -16.26
CA ASP A 116 4.62 20.98 -17.60
C ASP A 116 3.26 21.36 -18.18
N TYR A 117 2.22 20.57 -17.87
CA TYR A 117 0.86 20.77 -18.37
C TYR A 117 -0.19 20.58 -17.27
N ILE A 118 -1.17 21.47 -17.24
CA ILE A 118 -2.34 21.41 -16.37
C ILE A 118 -3.59 21.36 -17.25
N ILE A 119 -4.41 20.34 -17.01
CA ILE A 119 -5.72 20.22 -17.63
C ILE A 119 -6.79 19.95 -16.57
N GLU A 120 -7.93 20.59 -16.73
CA GLU A 120 -9.05 20.55 -15.80
C GLU A 120 -10.32 20.08 -16.50
N ALA A 121 -11.05 19.16 -15.90
CA ALA A 121 -12.36 18.76 -16.40
C ALA A 121 -13.35 19.94 -16.28
N LYS A 122 -13.95 20.31 -17.41
CA LYS A 122 -15.07 21.25 -17.55
C LYS A 122 -16.33 20.48 -17.93
N ASP A 123 -17.30 21.16 -18.57
CA ASP A 123 -18.61 20.59 -18.85
C ASP A 123 -18.57 19.51 -19.95
N PHE A 124 -17.69 19.65 -20.95
CA PHE A 124 -17.68 18.79 -22.16
C PHE A 124 -16.33 18.13 -22.46
N GLY A 125 -15.34 18.32 -21.60
CA GLY A 125 -13.99 17.82 -21.82
C GLY A 125 -12.99 18.33 -20.79
N PHE A 126 -11.73 17.95 -20.97
CA PHE A 126 -10.60 18.56 -20.27
C PHE A 126 -10.13 19.80 -21.04
N GLU A 127 -9.88 20.90 -20.31
CA GLU A 127 -9.41 22.17 -20.84
C GLU A 127 -8.21 22.69 -20.05
N GLY A 128 -7.38 23.54 -20.65
CA GLY A 128 -6.15 24.06 -20.04
C GLY A 128 -5.08 24.19 -21.11
N ASP A 129 -3.94 23.54 -20.91
CA ASP A 129 -2.89 23.44 -21.94
C ASP A 129 -3.32 22.62 -23.18
N PHE A 130 -4.33 21.75 -23.01
CA PHE A 130 -4.96 21.00 -24.09
C PHE A 130 -6.49 21.07 -23.98
N THR A 131 -7.17 20.94 -25.12
CA THR A 131 -8.61 20.68 -25.18
C THR A 131 -8.85 19.25 -25.62
N LEU A 132 -9.37 18.43 -24.71
CA LEU A 132 -9.58 16.99 -24.92
C LEU A 132 -11.04 16.64 -24.63
N PRO A 133 -11.79 16.07 -25.58
CA PRO A 133 -13.16 15.63 -25.31
C PRO A 133 -13.17 14.51 -24.26
N PHE A 134 -14.27 14.36 -23.52
CA PHE A 134 -14.49 13.15 -22.72
C PHE A 134 -14.63 11.92 -23.64
N LYS A 135 -14.06 10.82 -23.17
CA LYS A 135 -13.92 9.52 -23.84
C LYS A 135 -14.19 8.40 -22.85
N ASP A 136 -15.41 8.34 -22.35
CA ASP A 136 -15.92 7.33 -21.43
C ASP A 136 -16.77 6.25 -22.14
N ASP A 137 -16.99 6.37 -23.46
CA ASP A 137 -17.85 5.48 -24.26
C ASP A 137 -17.34 4.04 -24.43
N TRP A 138 -16.17 3.73 -23.85
CA TRP A 138 -15.61 2.40 -23.67
C TRP A 138 -16.23 1.67 -22.46
N PHE A 139 -16.71 2.43 -21.46
CA PHE A 139 -17.20 1.93 -20.20
C PHE A 139 -18.64 1.43 -20.34
N ALA A 140 -18.92 0.28 -19.74
CA ALA A 140 -20.28 -0.19 -19.53
C ALA A 140 -20.42 -0.76 -18.12
N GLU A 141 -21.62 -0.62 -17.56
CA GLU A 141 -21.91 -1.08 -16.20
C GLU A 141 -21.99 -2.61 -16.16
N HIS A 142 -21.41 -3.21 -15.12
CA HIS A 142 -21.42 -4.65 -14.89
C HIS A 142 -21.66 -4.93 -13.40
N ARG A 143 -22.73 -5.69 -13.09
CA ARG A 143 -23.15 -6.02 -11.71
C ARG A 143 -23.17 -4.80 -10.77
N VAL A 144 -23.65 -3.67 -11.28
CA VAL A 144 -23.56 -2.38 -10.58
C VAL A 144 -24.37 -2.36 -9.29
N GLU A 145 -25.49 -3.10 -9.23
CA GLU A 145 -26.30 -3.22 -8.02
C GLU A 145 -25.52 -3.96 -6.92
N GLU A 146 -24.96 -5.14 -7.23
CA GLU A 146 -24.19 -5.91 -6.24
C GLU A 146 -22.86 -5.24 -5.89
N LEU A 147 -22.22 -4.54 -6.83
CA LEU A 147 -21.01 -3.76 -6.56
C LEU A 147 -21.30 -2.62 -5.60
N ASN A 148 -22.40 -1.87 -5.81
CA ASN A 148 -22.82 -0.80 -4.92
C ASN A 148 -23.18 -1.32 -3.53
N GLU A 149 -23.89 -2.46 -3.45
CA GLU A 149 -24.16 -3.13 -2.18
C GLU A 149 -22.85 -3.49 -1.46
N THR A 150 -21.91 -4.11 -2.18
CA THR A 150 -20.60 -4.50 -1.64
C THR A 150 -19.83 -3.29 -1.09
N CYS A 151 -19.71 -2.22 -1.89
CA CYS A 151 -19.03 -0.99 -1.47
C CYS A 151 -19.74 -0.30 -0.30
N GLY A 152 -21.07 -0.28 -0.30
CA GLY A 152 -21.87 0.24 0.81
C GLY A 152 -21.58 -0.52 2.11
N ARG A 153 -21.53 -1.85 2.06
CA ARG A 153 -21.18 -2.70 3.21
C ARG A 153 -19.74 -2.50 3.67
N VAL A 154 -18.79 -2.26 2.78
CA VAL A 154 -17.42 -1.87 3.17
C VAL A 154 -17.42 -0.55 3.97
N TRP A 155 -18.16 0.47 3.52
CA TRP A 155 -18.24 1.71 4.29
C TRP A 155 -18.96 1.57 5.63
N GLU A 156 -19.98 0.73 5.70
CA GLU A 156 -20.82 0.53 6.89
C GLU A 156 -20.22 -0.46 7.90
N ASP A 157 -19.94 -1.69 7.48
CA ASP A 157 -19.55 -2.81 8.35
C ASP A 157 -18.05 -2.81 8.74
N VAL A 158 -17.23 -2.10 7.96
CA VAL A 158 -15.77 -2.08 8.09
C VAL A 158 -15.24 -0.72 8.51
N TYR A 159 -15.60 0.37 7.83
CA TYR A 159 -15.11 1.71 8.17
C TYR A 159 -15.97 2.43 9.21
N ASP A 160 -17.28 2.21 9.23
CA ASP A 160 -18.26 2.90 10.09
C ASP A 160 -17.99 4.42 10.15
N LEU A 161 -17.96 5.05 8.96
CA LEU A 161 -17.57 6.46 8.79
C LEU A 161 -18.40 7.38 9.68
N LYS A 162 -17.73 8.23 10.45
CA LYS A 162 -18.37 9.24 11.30
C LYS A 162 -18.74 10.47 10.48
N LYS A 163 -19.76 11.20 10.92
CA LYS A 163 -20.26 12.37 10.20
C LYS A 163 -19.15 13.41 9.99
N GLY A 164 -18.94 13.80 8.73
CA GLY A 164 -17.97 14.83 8.36
C GLY A 164 -16.50 14.38 8.37
N GLU A 165 -16.23 13.07 8.51
CA GLU A 165 -14.88 12.55 8.29
C GLU A 165 -14.39 12.82 6.87
N LYS A 166 -13.08 13.06 6.75
CA LYS A 166 -12.39 13.26 5.48
C LYS A 166 -11.86 11.93 4.96
N VAL A 167 -12.24 11.56 3.75
CA VAL A 167 -11.85 10.32 3.10
C VAL A 167 -10.90 10.60 1.94
N SER A 168 -9.72 9.98 1.96
CA SER A 168 -8.80 9.98 0.83
C SER A 168 -8.91 8.66 0.07
N MET A 169 -9.29 8.72 -1.20
CA MET A 169 -9.32 7.55 -2.07
C MET A 169 -8.20 7.59 -3.10
N GLY A 170 -7.47 6.49 -3.24
CA GLY A 170 -6.53 6.30 -4.34
C GLY A 170 -6.99 5.23 -5.33
N PHE A 171 -6.80 5.50 -6.61
CA PHE A 171 -7.07 4.56 -7.70
C PHE A 171 -5.85 4.41 -8.61
N VAL A 172 -5.89 3.45 -9.53
CA VAL A 172 -4.76 3.09 -10.39
C VAL A 172 -4.91 3.71 -11.78
N LEU A 173 -3.85 4.37 -12.27
CA LEU A 173 -3.79 4.83 -13.65
C LEU A 173 -3.55 3.66 -14.60
N VAL A 174 -4.17 3.68 -15.79
CA VAL A 174 -3.88 2.68 -16.81
C VAL A 174 -2.59 3.07 -17.51
N GLN A 175 -1.51 2.34 -17.22
CA GLN A 175 -0.20 2.59 -17.84
C GLN A 175 0.01 1.76 -19.11
N LYS A 176 1.17 1.92 -19.75
CA LYS A 176 1.65 1.10 -20.88
C LYS A 176 1.72 -0.39 -20.54
N ASP A 177 1.60 -1.27 -21.54
CA ASP A 177 1.38 -2.72 -21.33
C ASP A 177 2.40 -3.38 -20.41
N LYS A 178 3.66 -2.98 -20.47
CA LYS A 178 4.71 -3.52 -19.59
C LYS A 178 4.46 -3.27 -18.08
N MET A 179 3.68 -2.23 -17.76
CA MET A 179 3.27 -1.85 -16.42
C MET A 179 1.91 -2.43 -16.02
N LEU A 180 1.30 -3.27 -16.85
CA LEU A 180 0.13 -4.06 -16.48
C LEU A 180 0.62 -5.41 -15.92
N GLY A 181 0.28 -5.70 -14.66
CA GLY A 181 0.58 -6.99 -14.01
C GLY A 181 -0.47 -8.07 -14.25
N HIS A 182 -1.66 -7.62 -14.67
CA HIS A 182 -2.87 -8.39 -14.93
C HIS A 182 -3.50 -7.89 -16.24
N PRO A 183 -4.47 -8.61 -16.83
CA PRO A 183 -5.25 -8.13 -17.96
C PRO A 183 -5.72 -6.67 -17.84
N LEU A 184 -5.84 -5.99 -18.99
CA LEU A 184 -6.31 -4.61 -19.05
C LEU A 184 -7.69 -4.45 -18.39
N GLU A 185 -8.58 -5.44 -18.56
CA GLU A 185 -9.93 -5.44 -17.99
C GLU A 185 -9.92 -5.24 -16.47
N ASP A 186 -8.93 -5.76 -15.74
CA ASP A 186 -8.85 -5.64 -14.27
C ASP A 186 -8.47 -4.23 -13.82
N TYR A 187 -7.65 -3.55 -14.62
CA TYR A 187 -7.35 -2.13 -14.42
C TYR A 187 -8.57 -1.26 -14.73
N LEU A 188 -9.37 -1.62 -15.73
CA LEU A 188 -10.63 -0.94 -16.04
C LEU A 188 -11.69 -1.19 -14.95
N ASP A 189 -11.78 -2.42 -14.44
CA ASP A 189 -12.63 -2.80 -13.29
C ASP A 189 -12.29 -1.97 -12.04
N SER A 190 -11.02 -1.59 -11.84
CA SER A 190 -10.63 -0.71 -10.74
C SER A 190 -11.29 0.68 -10.79
N TYR A 191 -11.63 1.20 -11.98
CA TYR A 191 -12.38 2.45 -12.11
C TYR A 191 -13.83 2.25 -11.66
N ALA A 192 -14.46 1.14 -12.05
CA ALA A 192 -15.82 0.82 -11.59
C ALA A 192 -15.90 0.66 -10.06
N ILE A 193 -14.92 -0.03 -9.46
CA ILE A 193 -14.81 -0.19 -8.01
C ILE A 193 -14.59 1.16 -7.34
N SER A 194 -13.66 1.98 -7.84
CA SER A 194 -13.38 3.31 -7.30
C SER A 194 -14.59 4.23 -7.38
N TRP A 195 -15.31 4.23 -8.50
CA TRP A 195 -16.54 5.02 -8.67
C TRP A 195 -17.64 4.54 -7.72
N SER A 196 -17.82 3.22 -7.58
CA SER A 196 -18.83 2.64 -6.68
C SER A 196 -18.51 2.93 -5.21
N MET A 197 -17.24 2.84 -4.81
CA MET A 197 -16.78 3.27 -3.49
C MET A 197 -17.04 4.77 -3.27
N LEU A 198 -16.77 5.63 -4.26
CA LEU A 198 -17.03 7.06 -4.18
C LEU A 198 -18.53 7.38 -3.96
N ILE A 199 -19.43 6.84 -4.79
CA ILE A 199 -20.86 7.17 -4.70
C ILE A 199 -21.56 6.55 -3.49
N ASN A 200 -20.99 5.48 -2.92
CA ASN A 200 -21.52 4.86 -1.70
C ASN A 200 -20.86 5.40 -0.41
N CYS A 201 -19.94 6.35 -0.51
CA CYS A 201 -19.39 7.05 0.64
C CYS A 201 -20.45 8.01 1.21
N LYS A 202 -21.04 7.66 2.37
CA LYS A 202 -22.16 8.38 3.00
C LYS A 202 -21.68 9.26 4.17
N ASN A 203 -22.63 9.76 4.97
CA ASN A 203 -22.41 10.51 6.23
C ASN A 203 -21.78 11.91 6.07
N ASP A 204 -22.14 12.64 5.01
CA ASP A 204 -21.62 13.98 4.72
C ASP A 204 -20.07 14.02 4.68
N ALA A 205 -19.43 12.88 4.38
CA ALA A 205 -17.98 12.76 4.32
C ALA A 205 -17.40 13.59 3.16
N GLU A 206 -16.28 14.27 3.41
CA GLU A 206 -15.54 14.98 2.36
C GLU A 206 -14.58 13.98 1.71
N ILE A 207 -14.82 13.65 0.45
CA ILE A 207 -14.04 12.67 -0.29
C ILE A 207 -13.19 13.30 -1.39
N VAL A 208 -11.92 12.93 -1.43
CA VAL A 208 -10.97 13.30 -2.49
C VAL A 208 -10.44 12.06 -3.17
N LEU A 209 -10.23 12.14 -4.49
CA LEU A 209 -9.61 11.07 -5.27
C LEU A 209 -8.21 11.50 -5.70
N GLY A 210 -7.30 10.54 -5.77
CA GLY A 210 -5.95 10.76 -6.27
C GLY A 210 -5.39 9.55 -6.99
N ALA A 211 -4.57 9.81 -8.00
CA ALA A 211 -3.76 8.78 -8.63
C ALA A 211 -2.50 9.43 -9.20
N SER A 212 -1.42 8.65 -9.33
CA SER A 212 -0.16 9.13 -9.89
C SER A 212 0.52 8.02 -10.65
N THR A 213 1.42 8.37 -11.57
CA THR A 213 2.22 7.38 -12.29
C THR A 213 3.00 6.49 -11.32
N ALA A 214 2.78 5.18 -11.41
CA ALA A 214 3.56 4.19 -10.67
C ALA A 214 4.89 3.91 -11.37
N ARG A 215 5.88 3.49 -10.59
CA ARG A 215 7.25 3.21 -10.98
C ARG A 215 7.53 1.72 -11.11
N GLN A 216 8.53 1.38 -11.91
CA GLN A 216 8.93 0.00 -12.12
C GLN A 216 9.80 -0.51 -10.95
N SER A 217 10.61 0.37 -10.37
CA SER A 217 11.45 0.10 -9.21
C SER A 217 11.06 1.00 -8.03
N MET A 218 11.27 0.50 -6.82
CA MET A 218 11.19 1.31 -5.59
C MET A 218 12.31 2.34 -5.49
N LEU A 219 13.40 2.19 -6.25
CA LEU A 219 14.52 3.13 -6.31
C LEU A 219 14.29 4.27 -7.32
N ASP A 220 13.30 4.13 -8.21
CA ASP A 220 12.94 5.17 -9.16
C ASP A 220 12.38 6.40 -8.42
N LYS A 221 12.65 7.61 -8.91
CA LYS A 221 12.06 8.83 -8.35
C LYS A 221 10.54 8.77 -8.45
N SER A 222 9.83 9.09 -7.35
CA SER A 222 8.38 9.27 -7.38
C SER A 222 7.94 10.31 -8.40
N GLU A 223 6.66 10.25 -8.79
CA GLU A 223 6.02 11.29 -9.59
C GLU A 223 6.10 12.63 -8.86
N SER A 224 6.57 13.68 -9.54
CA SER A 224 7.10 14.91 -8.90
C SER A 224 6.04 15.66 -8.12
N ILE A 225 4.79 15.68 -8.59
CA ILE A 225 3.68 16.38 -7.93
C ILE A 225 3.29 15.63 -6.65
N SER A 226 3.20 14.30 -6.72
CA SER A 226 2.96 13.43 -5.56
C SER A 226 4.08 13.55 -4.53
N GLU A 227 5.32 13.61 -4.99
CA GLU A 227 6.51 13.77 -4.15
C GLU A 227 6.51 15.12 -3.44
N LEU A 228 6.21 16.21 -4.14
CA LEU A 228 6.08 17.53 -3.52
C LEU A 228 4.93 17.54 -2.50
N LYS A 229 3.76 17.00 -2.86
CA LYS A 229 2.60 16.92 -1.94
C LYS A 229 2.96 16.16 -0.66
N ALA A 230 3.62 15.01 -0.79
CA ALA A 230 4.08 14.21 0.35
C ALA A 230 5.10 14.98 1.20
N THR A 231 6.05 15.68 0.55
CA THR A 231 7.06 16.50 1.21
C THR A 231 6.43 17.62 2.04
N LEU A 232 5.52 18.39 1.43
CA LEU A 232 4.84 19.49 2.11
C LEU A 232 4.05 18.97 3.32
N LEU A 233 3.32 17.87 3.18
CA LEU A 233 2.55 17.28 4.29
C LEU A 233 3.45 16.75 5.40
N GLY A 234 4.52 16.02 5.07
CA GLY A 234 5.45 15.47 6.07
C GLY A 234 6.19 16.56 6.84
N CYS A 235 6.62 17.62 6.14
CA CYS A 235 7.21 18.79 6.75
C CYS A 235 6.22 19.52 7.67
N GLU A 236 4.97 19.67 7.26
CA GLU A 236 3.92 20.27 8.09
C GLU A 236 3.70 19.48 9.39
N LEU A 237 3.70 18.14 9.31
CA LEU A 237 3.58 17.25 10.47
C LEU A 237 4.80 17.28 11.41
N SER A 238 5.93 17.85 10.98
CA SER A 238 7.21 17.83 11.69
C SER A 238 7.82 19.23 11.89
N LYS A 239 7.11 20.29 11.51
CA LYS A 239 7.62 21.67 11.44
C LYS A 239 8.02 22.28 12.78
N GLU A 240 7.59 21.66 13.88
CA GLU A 240 7.92 22.08 15.25
C GLU A 240 9.30 21.56 15.71
N SER A 241 9.99 20.76 14.88
CA SER A 241 11.39 20.41 15.11
C SER A 241 12.29 21.65 15.11
N ASP A 242 13.33 21.64 15.94
CA ASP A 242 14.32 22.72 16.05
C ASP A 242 15.48 22.60 15.06
N GLU A 243 15.49 21.57 14.22
CA GLU A 243 16.41 21.42 13.10
C GLU A 243 16.20 22.51 12.05
N ASP A 244 17.30 23.00 11.46
CA ASP A 244 17.29 24.15 10.53
C ASP A 244 16.30 24.01 9.37
N ILE A 245 16.24 22.82 8.77
CA ILE A 245 15.32 22.51 7.65
C ILE A 245 13.88 22.77 8.06
N PHE A 246 13.46 22.29 9.25
CA PHE A 246 12.08 22.42 9.72
C PHE A 246 11.77 23.83 10.23
N ARG A 247 12.75 24.54 10.82
CA ARG A 247 12.60 25.97 11.15
C ARG A 247 12.36 26.81 9.90
N LYS A 248 13.12 26.56 8.83
CA LYS A 248 12.96 27.22 7.53
C LYS A 248 11.62 26.86 6.89
N TYR A 249 11.23 25.59 6.93
CA TYR A 249 9.91 25.16 6.48
C TYR A 249 8.78 25.83 7.29
N LYS A 250 8.89 25.95 8.61
CA LYS A 250 7.87 26.60 9.45
C LYS A 250 7.63 28.06 9.04
N LYS A 251 8.70 28.80 8.73
CA LYS A 251 8.61 30.16 8.16
C LYS A 251 7.89 30.15 6.81
N LEU A 252 8.29 29.25 5.91
CA LEU A 252 7.64 29.06 4.60
C LEU A 252 6.14 28.73 4.74
N SER A 253 5.80 27.79 5.62
CA SER A 253 4.42 27.36 5.90
C SER A 253 3.56 28.51 6.37
N GLY A 254 4.04 29.37 7.27
CA GLY A 254 3.32 30.57 7.71
C GLY A 254 3.09 31.58 6.58
N LEU A 255 4.09 31.82 5.73
CA LEU A 255 4.01 32.78 4.62
C LEU A 255 3.11 32.31 3.47
N LEU A 256 3.09 31.00 3.20
CA LEU A 256 2.29 30.38 2.13
C LEU A 256 1.01 29.71 2.64
N LYS A 257 0.70 29.79 3.93
CA LYS A 257 -0.48 29.17 4.57
C LYS A 257 -0.58 27.68 4.24
N LEU A 258 0.51 26.94 4.44
CA LEU A 258 0.58 25.50 4.14
C LEU A 258 -0.06 24.65 5.25
N ASP A 259 -0.23 25.20 6.44
CA ASP A 259 -0.93 24.61 7.60
C ASP A 259 -2.42 24.28 7.36
N LYS A 260 -2.96 24.78 6.25
CA LYS A 260 -4.30 24.47 5.78
C LYS A 260 -4.45 23.07 5.19
N VAL A 261 -3.37 22.46 4.72
CA VAL A 261 -3.40 21.07 4.24
C VAL A 261 -3.71 20.16 5.43
N LYS A 262 -4.81 19.41 5.35
CA LYS A 262 -5.26 18.51 6.42
C LYS A 262 -5.02 17.05 6.05
N THR A 263 -4.78 16.23 7.05
CA THR A 263 -4.74 14.78 6.92
C THR A 263 -6.16 14.23 6.74
N PRO A 264 -6.32 13.09 6.05
CA PRO A 264 -7.59 12.37 6.07
C PRO A 264 -7.88 11.78 7.46
N ASP A 265 -9.12 11.37 7.69
CA ASP A 265 -9.56 10.55 8.83
C ASP A 265 -9.63 9.06 8.47
N ALA A 266 -9.87 8.77 7.19
CA ALA A 266 -9.86 7.43 6.60
C ALA A 266 -9.28 7.46 5.19
N SER A 267 -8.66 6.36 4.78
CA SER A 267 -8.18 6.18 3.41
C SER A 267 -8.56 4.82 2.83
N PHE A 268 -8.83 4.78 1.53
CA PHE A 268 -9.01 3.56 0.76
C PHE A 268 -8.15 3.60 -0.51
N PHE A 269 -7.41 2.55 -0.81
CA PHE A 269 -6.54 2.50 -1.99
C PHE A 269 -6.75 1.24 -2.82
N ILE A 270 -6.76 1.39 -4.14
CA ILE A 270 -6.55 0.26 -5.05
C ILE A 270 -5.11 0.29 -5.53
N SER A 271 -4.42 -0.84 -5.41
CA SER A 271 -3.04 -1.02 -5.85
C SER A 271 -2.97 -1.82 -7.15
N GLY A 272 -2.10 -1.42 -8.07
CA GLY A 272 -1.76 -2.20 -9.26
C GLY A 272 -0.27 -2.56 -9.27
N LYS A 273 0.22 -3.08 -10.39
CA LYS A 273 1.65 -3.33 -10.56
C LYS A 273 2.49 -2.05 -10.41
N GLY A 274 3.61 -2.18 -9.71
CA GLY A 274 4.63 -1.15 -9.57
C GLY A 274 4.66 -0.52 -8.17
N TYR A 275 5.40 0.57 -8.06
CA TYR A 275 5.66 1.27 -6.80
C TYR A 275 5.28 2.74 -6.89
N SER A 276 5.15 3.42 -5.75
CA SER A 276 5.07 4.87 -5.69
C SER A 276 6.40 5.56 -6.05
N GLY A 277 7.51 4.82 -6.02
CA GLY A 277 8.88 5.34 -6.14
C GLY A 277 9.45 5.76 -4.79
N LYS A 278 10.71 6.21 -4.80
CA LYS A 278 11.38 6.70 -3.59
C LYS A 278 10.90 8.10 -3.21
N HIS A 279 10.54 8.24 -1.93
CA HIS A 279 10.28 9.53 -1.32
C HIS A 279 11.61 10.19 -0.95
N LEU A 280 12.09 11.12 -1.79
CA LEU A 280 13.42 11.70 -1.70
C LEU A 280 13.63 12.41 -0.36
N PHE A 281 12.69 13.24 0.08
CA PHE A 281 12.84 13.96 1.36
C PHE A 281 12.90 12.98 2.54
N GLY A 282 12.07 11.93 2.52
CA GLY A 282 12.08 10.87 3.52
C GLY A 282 13.37 10.04 3.54
N GLU A 283 13.92 9.75 2.36
CA GLU A 283 15.18 9.01 2.19
C GLU A 283 16.39 9.80 2.71
N VAL A 284 16.47 11.10 2.41
CA VAL A 284 17.68 11.90 2.67
C VAL A 284 17.63 12.71 3.97
N ILE A 285 16.45 13.18 4.38
CA ILE A 285 16.25 13.98 5.60
C ILE A 285 15.53 13.16 6.69
N GLY A 286 14.41 12.54 6.33
CA GLY A 286 13.48 11.92 7.26
C GLY A 286 12.71 12.93 8.12
N TYR A 287 11.57 12.51 8.68
CA TYR A 287 10.66 13.35 9.45
C TYR A 287 10.78 13.06 10.95
N PRO A 288 11.39 13.95 11.76
CA PRO A 288 11.58 13.71 13.19
C PRO A 288 10.25 13.65 13.95
N SER A 289 10.20 12.78 14.96
CA SER A 289 9.12 12.80 15.95
C SER A 289 9.25 14.05 16.84
N PRO A 290 8.13 14.58 17.41
CA PRO A 290 8.18 15.74 18.31
C PRO A 290 9.13 15.55 19.49
N ASN A 291 9.18 14.34 20.04
CA ASN A 291 10.09 13.97 21.12
C ASN A 291 11.53 13.62 20.69
N LYS A 292 11.83 13.70 19.39
CA LYS A 292 13.15 13.45 18.77
C LYS A 292 13.74 12.06 18.96
N LYS A 293 12.93 11.08 19.39
CA LYS A 293 13.39 9.70 19.58
C LYS A 293 13.49 8.91 18.28
N THR A 294 12.80 9.34 17.22
CA THR A 294 12.77 8.61 15.96
C THR A 294 12.53 9.51 14.74
N ARG A 295 12.59 8.92 13.54
CA ARG A 295 12.29 9.55 12.25
C ARG A 295 11.44 8.66 11.36
N TRP A 296 10.53 9.26 10.62
CA TRP A 296 9.69 8.60 9.62
C TRP A 296 10.18 8.86 8.19
N GLN A 297 9.93 7.92 7.29
CA GLN A 297 10.38 7.96 5.90
C GLN A 297 9.28 8.44 4.97
N GLY A 298 8.08 8.72 5.47
CA GLY A 298 7.00 9.31 4.69
C GLY A 298 5.84 9.78 5.56
N PRO A 299 5.06 10.77 5.10
CA PRO A 299 3.90 11.28 5.84
C PRO A 299 2.83 10.21 6.08
N GLY A 300 2.62 9.29 5.14
CA GLY A 300 1.66 8.19 5.31
C GLY A 300 1.98 7.33 6.54
N GLN A 301 3.27 7.07 6.81
CA GLN A 301 3.69 6.31 7.98
C GLN A 301 3.38 7.07 9.28
N ILE A 302 3.51 8.41 9.31
CA ILE A 302 3.15 9.25 10.45
C ILE A 302 1.62 9.26 10.66
N ILE A 303 0.87 9.42 9.57
CA ILE A 303 -0.60 9.55 9.59
C ILE A 303 -1.25 8.27 10.06
N TYR A 304 -0.83 7.13 9.53
CA TYR A 304 -1.39 5.83 9.88
C TYR A 304 -0.73 5.27 11.14
N LYS A 305 0.55 5.54 11.40
CA LYS A 305 1.28 5.10 12.60
C LYS A 305 0.99 3.63 12.97
N LEU A 306 1.12 2.74 11.98
CA LEU A 306 0.75 1.34 12.12
C LEU A 306 1.62 0.63 13.16
N ASP A 307 1.05 -0.34 13.86
CA ASP A 307 1.64 -1.01 15.02
C ASP A 307 2.95 -1.75 14.75
N PHE A 308 3.21 -2.13 13.51
CA PHE A 308 4.42 -2.87 13.11
C PHE A 308 5.62 -1.98 12.77
N TYR A 309 5.46 -0.65 12.75
CA TYR A 309 6.60 0.24 12.59
C TYR A 309 7.36 0.39 13.93
N PRO A 310 8.69 0.21 13.97
CA PRO A 310 9.51 0.48 15.15
C PRO A 310 9.28 1.87 15.74
N GLN A 311 9.02 2.85 14.87
CA GLN A 311 8.78 4.24 15.21
C GLN A 311 7.49 4.45 16.00
N SER A 312 6.47 3.61 15.82
CA SER A 312 5.17 3.75 16.49
C SER A 312 5.28 3.67 18.01
N ALA A 313 6.22 2.86 18.52
CA ALA A 313 6.51 2.75 19.94
C ALA A 313 7.32 3.94 20.50
N LEU A 314 7.96 4.73 19.64
CA LEU A 314 8.84 5.83 20.03
C LEU A 314 8.20 7.20 19.83
N ASP A 315 7.20 7.32 18.96
CA ASP A 315 6.50 8.54 18.64
C ASP A 315 5.24 8.73 19.52
N ASP A 316 5.09 9.91 20.11
CA ASP A 316 4.00 10.27 21.02
C ASP A 316 2.75 10.79 20.30
N ARG A 317 2.82 11.06 18.99
CA ARG A 317 1.66 11.44 18.18
C ARG A 317 0.64 10.31 18.15
N LYS A 318 -0.64 10.65 18.11
CA LYS A 318 -1.71 9.67 17.86
C LYS A 318 -1.85 9.39 16.36
N PRO A 319 -2.29 8.18 15.96
CA PRO A 319 -2.73 7.92 14.59
C PRO A 319 -3.80 8.94 14.17
N MET A 320 -3.65 9.49 12.99
CA MET A 320 -4.54 10.52 12.44
C MET A 320 -5.60 9.92 11.52
N ALA A 321 -5.31 8.79 10.87
CA ALA A 321 -6.23 8.10 9.98
C ALA A 321 -6.14 6.57 10.10
N ARG A 322 -7.20 5.89 9.69
CA ARG A 322 -7.18 4.45 9.37
C ARG A 322 -7.09 4.23 7.86
N VAL A 323 -6.59 3.08 7.45
CA VAL A 323 -6.37 2.78 6.03
C VAL A 323 -6.88 1.40 5.67
N GLY A 324 -7.47 1.27 4.49
CA GLY A 324 -7.68 -0.03 3.90
C GLY A 324 -7.35 -0.03 2.43
N PHE A 325 -7.10 -1.21 1.86
CA PHE A 325 -6.68 -1.33 0.47
C PHE A 325 -7.07 -2.66 -0.16
N THR A 326 -7.20 -2.64 -1.48
CA THR A 326 -7.35 -3.80 -2.37
C THR A 326 -6.30 -3.71 -3.49
N GLU A 327 -6.21 -4.74 -4.32
CA GLU A 327 -5.51 -4.66 -5.61
C GLU A 327 -6.49 -4.51 -6.80
N THR A 328 -5.95 -4.35 -8.02
CA THR A 328 -6.73 -4.36 -9.27
C THR A 328 -7.38 -5.73 -9.47
N LEU A 329 -8.58 -5.90 -8.93
CA LEU A 329 -9.35 -7.13 -8.98
C LEU A 329 -10.47 -7.02 -10.03
N PRO A 330 -10.84 -8.14 -10.67
CA PRO A 330 -12.10 -8.23 -11.40
C PRO A 330 -13.27 -7.89 -10.47
N ILE A 331 -14.27 -7.16 -10.96
CA ILE A 331 -15.49 -6.79 -10.21
C ILE A 331 -16.14 -8.03 -9.58
N ASP A 332 -16.21 -9.14 -10.31
CA ASP A 332 -16.84 -10.37 -9.84
C ASP A 332 -16.11 -10.95 -8.63
N ILE A 333 -14.78 -10.94 -8.66
CA ILE A 333 -13.95 -11.42 -7.55
C ILE A 333 -14.09 -10.47 -6.35
N PHE A 334 -14.06 -9.16 -6.59
CA PHE A 334 -14.25 -8.18 -5.51
C PHE A 334 -15.60 -8.36 -4.82
N ILE A 335 -16.70 -8.48 -5.58
CA ILE A 335 -18.03 -8.74 -5.03
C ILE A 335 -18.05 -10.05 -4.26
N ASP A 336 -17.63 -11.15 -4.87
CA ASP A 336 -17.77 -12.48 -4.27
C ASP A 336 -16.97 -12.61 -2.95
N THR A 337 -15.84 -11.92 -2.85
CA THR A 337 -14.92 -12.00 -1.71
C THR A 337 -15.15 -10.95 -0.62
N CYS A 338 -15.77 -9.82 -0.96
CA CYS A 338 -16.06 -8.73 0.00
C CYS A 338 -17.55 -8.66 0.39
N ASN A 339 -18.47 -9.16 -0.42
CA ASN A 339 -19.89 -9.23 -0.06
C ASN A 339 -20.18 -10.48 0.80
N ILE A 340 -19.58 -10.53 1.98
CA ILE A 340 -19.64 -11.68 2.88
C ILE A 340 -20.18 -11.29 4.26
N ASP A 341 -20.57 -12.26 5.07
CA ASP A 341 -20.82 -12.02 6.50
C ASP A 341 -19.48 -11.83 7.22
N TRP A 342 -19.04 -10.57 7.34
CA TRP A 342 -17.79 -10.19 8.00
C TRP A 342 -17.75 -10.65 9.46
N LYS A 343 -18.89 -10.66 10.16
CA LYS A 343 -18.97 -11.14 11.54
C LYS A 343 -18.67 -12.63 11.62
N LYS A 344 -19.26 -13.45 10.75
CA LYS A 344 -18.97 -14.88 10.69
C LYS A 344 -17.51 -15.18 10.36
N MET A 345 -16.90 -14.38 9.48
CA MET A 345 -15.46 -14.49 9.18
C MET A 345 -14.60 -14.14 10.41
N ARG A 346 -14.92 -13.03 11.10
CA ARG A 346 -14.29 -12.62 12.36
C ARG A 346 -14.34 -13.74 13.39
N ASP A 347 -15.51 -14.33 13.63
CA ASP A 347 -15.68 -15.41 14.61
C ASP A 347 -14.77 -16.61 14.32
N ARG A 348 -14.55 -16.95 13.04
CA ARG A 348 -13.61 -18.02 12.64
C ARG A 348 -12.16 -17.63 12.92
N ASN A 349 -11.77 -16.39 12.59
CA ASN A 349 -10.42 -15.90 12.88
C ASN A 349 -10.14 -15.96 14.39
N TRP A 350 -11.10 -15.49 15.20
CA TRP A 350 -10.98 -15.50 16.65
C TRP A 350 -10.80 -16.90 17.23
N LYS A 351 -11.50 -17.91 16.73
CA LYS A 351 -11.29 -19.31 17.15
C LYS A 351 -9.86 -19.81 16.90
N ILE A 352 -9.30 -19.51 15.73
CA ILE A 352 -7.93 -19.91 15.40
C ILE A 352 -6.94 -19.13 16.27
N LYS A 353 -7.19 -17.84 16.49
CA LYS A 353 -6.40 -16.99 17.39
C LYS A 353 -6.38 -17.53 18.81
N GLU A 354 -7.54 -17.89 19.38
CA GLU A 354 -7.64 -18.46 20.73
C GLU A 354 -6.90 -19.78 20.90
N ILE A 355 -6.77 -20.57 19.83
CA ILE A 355 -5.94 -21.77 19.83
C ILE A 355 -4.46 -21.38 19.84
N ALA A 356 -4.04 -20.52 18.92
CA ALA A 356 -2.65 -20.12 18.78
C ALA A 356 -2.13 -19.36 20.02
N ASP A 357 -2.95 -18.51 20.66
CA ASP A 357 -2.59 -17.76 21.89
C ASP A 357 -2.27 -18.67 23.09
N LYS A 358 -2.62 -19.96 23.04
CA LYS A 358 -2.34 -20.96 24.09
C LYS A 358 -1.10 -21.81 23.78
N CYS A 359 -0.52 -21.67 22.59
CA CYS A 359 0.49 -22.58 22.07
C CYS A 359 1.89 -21.98 22.10
N ASP A 360 2.87 -22.77 22.50
CA ASP A 360 4.27 -22.34 22.43
C ASP A 360 4.82 -22.45 21.00
N ILE A 361 4.34 -23.45 20.26
CA ILE A 361 4.71 -23.71 18.86
C ILE A 361 3.51 -24.15 18.04
N ILE A 362 3.55 -23.90 16.73
CA ILE A 362 2.65 -24.51 15.73
C ILE A 362 3.47 -25.49 14.87
N LYS A 363 2.93 -26.68 14.64
CA LYS A 363 3.46 -27.68 13.73
C LYS A 363 2.66 -27.70 12.43
N VAL A 364 3.36 -27.72 11.30
CA VAL A 364 2.78 -27.85 9.96
C VAL A 364 3.43 -29.03 9.26
N LEU A 365 2.62 -30.04 8.93
CA LEU A 365 3.10 -31.28 8.31
C LEU A 365 2.21 -31.67 7.14
N GLY A 366 2.75 -31.63 5.93
CA GLY A 366 2.13 -32.16 4.71
C GLY A 366 2.54 -33.60 4.41
N GLU A 367 1.77 -34.26 3.53
CA GLU A 367 2.20 -35.52 2.94
C GLU A 367 3.34 -35.29 1.94
N LYS A 368 4.19 -36.31 1.77
CA LYS A 368 5.21 -36.28 0.72
C LYS A 368 4.55 -36.53 -0.63
N ILE A 369 4.58 -35.53 -1.51
CA ILE A 369 3.97 -35.55 -2.85
C ILE A 369 5.06 -35.19 -3.86
N ASP A 370 5.26 -36.04 -4.87
CA ASP A 370 6.22 -35.82 -5.96
C ASP A 370 7.65 -35.45 -5.51
N GLY A 371 8.07 -35.98 -4.36
CA GLY A 371 9.39 -35.75 -3.78
C GLY A 371 9.48 -34.55 -2.84
N PHE A 372 8.46 -33.69 -2.79
CA PHE A 372 8.38 -32.53 -1.91
C PHE A 372 7.57 -32.86 -0.65
N GLN A 373 7.91 -32.21 0.47
CA GLN A 373 7.15 -32.29 1.70
C GLN A 373 7.26 -30.97 2.46
N THR A 374 6.12 -30.40 2.83
CA THR A 374 6.08 -29.32 3.82
C THR A 374 6.20 -29.93 5.21
N ASP A 375 7.22 -29.53 5.96
CA ASP A 375 7.45 -29.95 7.35
C ASP A 375 8.22 -28.85 8.07
N PHE A 376 7.51 -28.05 8.85
CA PHE A 376 8.12 -26.97 9.61
C PHE A 376 7.38 -26.70 10.92
N GLU A 377 8.07 -25.99 11.80
CA GLU A 377 7.52 -25.46 13.03
C GLU A 377 7.61 -23.94 13.08
N VAL A 378 6.67 -23.34 13.79
CA VAL A 378 6.55 -21.90 14.03
C VAL A 378 6.66 -21.66 15.52
N GLY A 379 7.66 -20.91 15.95
CA GLY A 379 7.83 -20.52 17.36
C GLY A 379 6.97 -19.32 17.73
N LEU A 380 6.18 -19.42 18.80
CA LEU A 380 5.29 -18.35 19.26
C LEU A 380 5.75 -17.68 20.56
N VAL A 381 6.79 -18.19 21.22
CA VAL A 381 7.27 -17.65 22.49
C VAL A 381 8.70 -17.15 22.34
N ARG A 382 8.92 -15.89 22.71
CA ARG A 382 10.22 -15.23 22.71
C ARG A 382 11.13 -15.80 23.80
N GLU A 383 12.43 -15.49 23.70
CA GLU A 383 13.42 -15.88 24.71
C GLU A 383 13.06 -15.36 26.13
N ASP A 384 12.45 -14.17 26.21
CA ASP A 384 11.97 -13.55 27.45
C ASP A 384 10.62 -14.09 27.95
N LYS A 385 10.13 -15.19 27.38
CA LYS A 385 8.86 -15.86 27.70
C LYS A 385 7.61 -15.05 27.38
N VAL A 386 7.74 -13.94 26.65
CA VAL A 386 6.59 -13.21 26.13
C VAL A 386 6.07 -13.92 24.88
N HIS A 387 4.78 -14.22 24.86
CA HIS A 387 4.13 -14.78 23.68
C HIS A 387 4.06 -13.73 22.58
N ARG A 388 4.27 -14.14 21.32
CA ARG A 388 4.10 -13.33 20.12
C ARG A 388 2.64 -12.90 19.97
N TRP A 389 2.38 -11.84 19.23
CA TRP A 389 1.01 -11.38 19.07
C TRP A 389 0.34 -12.08 17.89
N VAL A 390 -0.59 -12.99 18.20
CA VAL A 390 -1.46 -13.56 17.17
C VAL A 390 -2.55 -12.54 16.84
N ARG A 391 -2.69 -12.25 15.55
CA ARG A 391 -3.54 -11.20 14.98
C ARG A 391 -4.60 -11.81 14.09
N THR A 392 -5.65 -11.02 13.83
CA THR A 392 -6.70 -11.37 12.87
C THR A 392 -6.77 -10.31 11.78
N SER A 393 -6.83 -10.74 10.53
CA SER A 393 -7.15 -9.88 9.38
C SER A 393 -8.64 -9.96 9.13
N ASP A 394 -9.39 -9.21 9.93
CA ASP A 394 -10.82 -9.36 10.11
C ASP A 394 -11.64 -8.17 9.56
N THR A 395 -10.92 -7.32 8.81
CA THR A 395 -11.36 -6.10 8.14
C THR A 395 -11.97 -5.05 9.05
N ASP A 396 -11.81 -5.10 10.37
CA ASP A 396 -12.40 -4.10 11.26
C ASP A 396 -11.48 -2.88 11.45
N ILE A 397 -11.77 -1.81 10.72
CA ILE A 397 -11.10 -0.51 10.83
C ILE A 397 -12.09 0.60 11.14
N ARG A 398 -13.02 0.35 12.05
CA ARG A 398 -13.99 1.37 12.50
C ARG A 398 -13.33 2.49 13.29
N GLU A 399 -12.30 2.13 14.04
CA GLU A 399 -11.51 3.04 14.86
C GLU A 399 -10.15 3.34 14.23
N LYS A 400 -9.67 4.58 14.42
CA LYS A 400 -8.32 4.98 14.01
C LYS A 400 -7.24 4.25 14.81
N ILE A 401 -7.50 3.97 16.09
CA ILE A 401 -6.56 3.33 17.01
C ILE A 401 -6.87 1.84 17.08
N ASN A 402 -5.83 1.02 16.92
CA ASN A 402 -5.91 -0.41 17.17
C ASN A 402 -6.07 -0.68 18.68
N GLN A 403 -7.30 -1.02 19.09
CA GLN A 403 -7.63 -1.23 20.50
C GLN A 403 -6.94 -2.45 21.11
N GLU A 404 -6.75 -3.52 20.35
CA GLU A 404 -6.04 -4.71 20.85
C GLU A 404 -4.57 -4.38 21.14
N TYR A 405 -3.91 -3.67 20.23
CA TYR A 405 -2.53 -3.23 20.42
C TYR A 405 -2.40 -2.27 21.61
N LEU A 406 -3.32 -1.30 21.74
CA LEU A 406 -3.34 -0.37 22.86
C LEU A 406 -3.50 -1.10 24.20
N GLN A 407 -4.43 -2.05 24.29
CA GLN A 407 -4.65 -2.83 25.52
C GLN A 407 -3.43 -3.69 25.89
N ARG A 408 -2.74 -4.24 24.88
CA ARG A 408 -1.56 -5.10 25.07
C ARG A 408 -0.32 -4.32 25.48
N THR A 409 -0.12 -3.13 24.90
CA THR A 409 1.18 -2.42 24.96
C THR A 409 1.12 -1.05 25.64
N GLY A 410 -0.07 -0.47 25.79
CA GLY A 410 -0.27 0.92 26.21
C GLY A 410 0.09 1.96 25.14
N ILE A 411 0.34 1.54 23.90
CA ILE A 411 0.78 2.43 22.80
C ILE A 411 -0.38 2.70 21.84
N ASP A 412 -0.62 3.98 21.55
CA ASP A 412 -1.55 4.40 20.49
C ASP A 412 -0.91 4.12 19.12
N ALA A 413 -1.37 3.07 18.44
CA ALA A 413 -1.01 2.73 17.06
C ALA A 413 -2.25 2.63 16.16
N GLY A 414 -2.09 2.84 14.86
CA GLY A 414 -3.21 2.94 13.94
C GLY A 414 -3.68 1.60 13.40
N ASN A 415 -4.83 1.65 12.72
CA ASN A 415 -5.52 0.46 12.25
C ASN A 415 -5.50 0.34 10.71
N MET A 416 -5.44 -0.91 10.22
CA MET A 416 -5.43 -1.21 8.79
C MET A 416 -6.24 -2.46 8.41
N ALA A 417 -6.73 -2.51 7.16
CA ALA A 417 -7.45 -3.67 6.62
C ALA A 417 -7.12 -3.94 5.14
N ASN A 418 -7.09 -5.24 4.79
CA ASN A 418 -7.09 -5.70 3.39
C ASN A 418 -8.52 -5.97 2.93
N PHE A 419 -8.78 -5.76 1.65
CA PHE A 419 -10.03 -6.15 0.99
C PHE A 419 -9.70 -7.06 -0.20
N PRO A 420 -10.12 -8.34 -0.17
CA PRO A 420 -10.80 -9.03 0.93
C PRO A 420 -9.88 -9.26 2.15
N GLY A 421 -10.49 -9.50 3.31
CA GLY A 421 -9.79 -10.05 4.48
C GLY A 421 -10.06 -11.55 4.66
N GLY A 422 -9.65 -12.06 5.82
CA GLY A 422 -9.90 -13.45 6.22
C GLY A 422 -8.64 -14.25 6.44
N GLU A 423 -7.88 -13.91 7.48
CA GLU A 423 -6.84 -14.79 8.02
C GLU A 423 -6.63 -14.58 9.52
N THR A 424 -5.95 -15.54 10.14
CA THR A 424 -5.30 -15.38 11.44
C THR A 424 -3.81 -15.56 11.25
N PHE A 425 -3.02 -14.61 11.70
CA PHE A 425 -1.59 -14.56 11.41
C PHE A 425 -0.79 -14.16 12.65
N VAL A 426 0.50 -14.42 12.60
CA VAL A 426 1.43 -14.06 13.66
C VAL A 426 2.78 -13.73 13.04
N THR A 427 3.45 -12.75 13.62
CA THR A 427 4.89 -12.61 13.42
C THR A 427 5.60 -13.60 14.33
N PRO A 428 6.19 -14.67 13.80
CA PRO A 428 6.75 -15.71 14.62
C PRO A 428 8.07 -15.28 15.24
N GLU A 429 8.44 -15.94 16.34
CA GLU A 429 9.80 -15.82 16.86
C GLU A 429 10.80 -16.41 15.86
N TYR A 430 10.45 -17.57 15.31
CA TYR A 430 11.20 -18.28 14.29
C TYR A 430 10.30 -19.18 13.45
N VAL A 431 10.74 -19.50 12.23
CA VAL A 431 10.18 -20.57 11.38
C VAL A 431 11.30 -21.52 11.02
N LYS A 432 11.15 -22.81 11.27
CA LYS A 432 12.22 -23.80 11.05
C LYS A 432 11.71 -25.05 10.37
N GLY A 433 12.35 -25.43 9.27
CA GLY A 433 12.01 -26.61 8.48
C GLY A 433 11.92 -26.31 6.98
N THR A 434 11.18 -27.15 6.27
CA THR A 434 10.98 -27.08 4.81
C THR A 434 9.57 -26.59 4.49
N ILE A 435 9.49 -25.56 3.65
CA ILE A 435 8.24 -24.97 3.16
C ILE A 435 8.12 -25.18 1.65
N VAL A 436 6.96 -25.62 1.18
CA VAL A 436 6.65 -25.85 -0.24
C VAL A 436 5.48 -24.97 -0.66
N GLY A 437 5.78 -23.84 -1.29
CA GLY A 437 4.80 -22.91 -1.86
C GLY A 437 4.36 -23.32 -3.26
N ASP A 438 3.06 -23.50 -3.46
CA ASP A 438 2.49 -24.16 -4.66
C ASP A 438 1.22 -23.48 -5.21
N VAL A 439 0.96 -22.22 -4.83
CA VAL A 439 -0.19 -21.44 -5.30
C VAL A 439 0.23 -20.13 -5.97
N VAL A 440 0.69 -19.14 -5.19
CA VAL A 440 1.06 -17.82 -5.69
C VAL A 440 2.12 -17.19 -4.77
N ILE A 441 2.89 -16.25 -5.31
CA ILE A 441 3.83 -15.41 -4.57
C ILE A 441 3.71 -13.95 -5.05
N SER A 442 3.78 -12.97 -4.14
CA SER A 442 3.83 -11.54 -4.50
C SER A 442 5.22 -10.92 -4.31
N ILE A 443 5.69 -10.22 -5.33
CA ILE A 443 7.02 -9.57 -5.32
C ILE A 443 6.90 -8.11 -5.76
N ASP A 444 6.56 -7.90 -7.03
CA ASP A 444 6.17 -6.63 -7.67
C ASP A 444 4.77 -6.72 -8.32
N GLN A 445 4.26 -7.95 -8.41
CA GLN A 445 2.93 -8.37 -8.84
C GLN A 445 2.72 -9.80 -8.33
N SER A 446 1.54 -10.37 -8.56
CA SER A 446 1.25 -11.77 -8.29
C SER A 446 1.89 -12.70 -9.35
N TYR A 447 2.56 -13.76 -8.90
CA TYR A 447 3.13 -14.81 -9.76
C TYR A 447 2.57 -16.17 -9.36
N LEU A 448 1.99 -16.89 -10.32
CA LEU A 448 1.49 -18.24 -10.12
C LEU A 448 2.64 -19.24 -9.88
N LEU A 449 2.42 -20.13 -8.92
CA LEU A 449 3.21 -21.33 -8.66
C LEU A 449 2.37 -22.56 -9.02
N SER A 450 3.02 -23.73 -9.07
CA SER A 450 2.31 -25.00 -9.29
C SER A 450 2.87 -26.09 -8.39
N ASP A 451 2.10 -27.15 -8.21
CA ASP A 451 2.52 -28.38 -7.53
C ASP A 451 3.66 -29.12 -8.26
N LYS A 452 3.80 -28.92 -9.57
CA LYS A 452 4.86 -29.53 -10.40
C LYS A 452 6.18 -28.76 -10.34
N GLU A 453 6.12 -27.45 -10.17
CA GLU A 453 7.30 -26.59 -10.04
C GLU A 453 7.09 -25.63 -8.84
N PRO A 454 7.03 -26.16 -7.61
CA PRO A 454 6.79 -25.36 -6.43
C PRO A 454 8.05 -24.57 -6.05
N LEU A 455 7.86 -23.52 -5.26
CA LEU A 455 8.95 -22.83 -4.58
C LEU A 455 9.28 -23.55 -3.27
N VAL A 456 10.49 -24.08 -3.16
CA VAL A 456 10.95 -24.82 -1.97
C VAL A 456 11.93 -23.96 -1.19
N ILE A 457 11.64 -23.77 0.09
CA ILE A 457 12.40 -22.95 1.01
C ILE A 457 12.78 -23.79 2.22
N GLU A 458 14.02 -23.66 2.67
CA GLU A 458 14.45 -24.17 3.96
C GLU A 458 14.78 -23.01 4.89
N SER A 459 14.40 -23.13 6.16
CA SER A 459 14.81 -22.18 7.20
C SER A 459 15.33 -22.90 8.43
N ASP A 460 16.37 -22.35 9.03
CA ASP A 460 16.97 -22.84 10.28
C ASP A 460 16.39 -22.16 11.53
N GLY A 461 15.41 -21.26 11.37
CA GLY A 461 14.84 -20.43 12.42
C GLY A 461 15.36 -18.99 12.44
N LYS A 462 16.52 -18.73 11.82
CA LYS A 462 17.15 -17.39 11.77
C LYS A 462 17.22 -16.86 10.36
N GLU A 463 17.49 -17.72 9.39
CA GLU A 463 17.55 -17.34 7.99
C GLU A 463 16.83 -18.36 7.11
N TYR A 464 16.33 -17.91 5.97
CA TYR A 464 15.79 -18.79 4.94
C TYR A 464 16.73 -18.90 3.73
N LYS A 465 16.62 -20.02 3.01
CA LYS A 465 17.30 -20.28 1.73
C LYS A 465 16.29 -20.85 0.74
N ILE A 466 16.32 -20.32 -0.48
CA ILE A 466 15.55 -20.88 -1.60
C ILE A 466 16.35 -22.07 -2.14
N ILE A 467 15.77 -23.26 -2.06
CA ILE A 467 16.39 -24.51 -2.51
C ILE A 467 16.09 -24.76 -3.99
N SER A 468 14.83 -24.59 -4.39
CA SER A 468 14.39 -24.76 -5.78
C SER A 468 13.12 -23.96 -6.07
N GLY A 469 12.78 -23.81 -7.35
CA GLY A 469 11.57 -23.16 -7.83
C GLY A 469 11.75 -22.53 -9.22
N PRO A 470 10.70 -21.92 -9.77
CA PRO A 470 10.74 -21.33 -11.11
C PRO A 470 11.82 -20.26 -11.23
N LYS A 471 12.74 -20.44 -12.20
CA LYS A 471 13.92 -19.55 -12.36
C LYS A 471 13.57 -18.07 -12.46
N LYS A 472 12.46 -17.75 -13.16
CA LYS A 472 11.96 -16.37 -13.31
C LYS A 472 11.59 -15.75 -11.96
N ILE A 473 10.89 -16.51 -11.11
CA ILE A 473 10.45 -16.06 -9.78
C ILE A 473 11.66 -15.88 -8.87
N ILE A 474 12.59 -16.84 -8.85
CA ILE A 474 13.83 -16.71 -8.06
C ILE A 474 14.62 -15.46 -8.49
N GLY A 475 14.70 -15.18 -9.80
CA GLY A 475 15.31 -13.96 -10.32
C GLY A 475 14.64 -12.69 -9.77
N LYS A 476 13.31 -12.65 -9.76
CA LYS A 476 12.53 -11.53 -9.23
C LYS A 476 12.70 -11.32 -7.72
N ILE A 477 12.74 -12.40 -6.94
CA ILE A 477 13.04 -12.30 -5.50
C ILE A 477 14.43 -11.70 -5.28
N LYS A 478 15.44 -12.13 -6.05
CA LYS A 478 16.81 -11.59 -5.94
C LYS A 478 16.87 -10.10 -6.31
N GLU A 479 16.16 -9.69 -7.35
CA GLU A 479 16.02 -8.28 -7.75
C GLU A 479 15.42 -7.45 -6.61
N LYS A 480 14.25 -7.86 -6.10
CA LYS A 480 13.57 -7.21 -4.97
C LYS A 480 14.47 -7.08 -3.73
N LYS A 481 15.17 -8.16 -3.36
CA LYS A 481 16.09 -8.14 -2.22
C LYS A 481 17.26 -7.19 -2.45
N LYS A 482 17.79 -7.11 -3.68
CA LYS A 482 18.86 -6.16 -3.98
C LYS A 482 18.40 -4.72 -3.78
N GLU A 483 17.22 -4.37 -4.30
CA GLU A 483 16.65 -3.02 -4.15
C GLU A 483 16.35 -2.70 -2.68
N ALA A 484 15.72 -3.62 -1.95
CA ALA A 484 15.43 -3.45 -0.53
C ALA A 484 16.70 -3.28 0.31
N TRP A 485 17.77 -4.01 -0.01
CA TRP A 485 19.06 -3.83 0.67
C TRP A 485 19.68 -2.46 0.35
N GLU A 486 19.59 -2.01 -0.90
CA GLU A 486 20.05 -0.67 -1.30
C GLU A 486 19.30 0.44 -0.55
N MET A 487 17.98 0.29 -0.33
CA MET A 487 17.22 1.21 0.51
C MET A 487 17.74 1.28 1.96
N ILE A 488 18.07 0.13 2.58
CA ILE A 488 18.67 0.11 3.93
C ILE A 488 20.01 0.85 3.93
N LEU A 489 20.85 0.62 2.92
CA LEU A 489 22.15 1.28 2.79
C LEU A 489 22.01 2.80 2.56
N ASN A 490 21.01 3.24 1.80
CA ASN A 490 20.71 4.66 1.62
C ASN A 490 20.26 5.31 2.93
N GLN A 491 19.37 4.66 3.68
CA GLN A 491 18.92 5.14 5.00
C GLN A 491 20.11 5.31 5.96
N GLU A 492 21.08 4.39 5.93
CA GLU A 492 22.31 4.47 6.70
C GLU A 492 23.26 5.57 6.22
N ARG A 493 23.54 5.63 4.91
CA ARG A 493 24.38 6.67 4.29
C ARG A 493 23.88 8.06 4.66
N PHE A 494 22.57 8.28 4.52
CA PHE A 494 21.96 9.57 4.78
C PHE A 494 21.65 9.79 6.25
N LYS A 495 21.67 8.78 7.13
CA LYS A 495 21.25 8.91 8.54
C LYS A 495 19.82 9.46 8.66
N SER A 496 18.92 9.01 7.78
CA SER A 496 17.50 9.38 7.82
C SER A 496 16.70 8.55 8.83
N LEU A 497 17.34 7.54 9.43
CA LEU A 497 16.83 6.73 10.55
C LEU A 497 17.87 6.60 11.68
N PRO A 498 17.41 6.38 12.93
CA PRO A 498 18.28 5.90 14.01
C PRO A 498 19.01 4.61 13.63
N GLN A 499 20.29 4.50 14.01
CA GLN A 499 21.13 3.34 13.70
C GLN A 499 20.54 2.03 14.24
N GLU A 500 19.94 2.05 15.42
CA GLU A 500 19.31 0.85 16.02
C GLU A 500 18.20 0.27 15.13
N ILE A 501 17.41 1.13 14.47
CA ILE A 501 16.37 0.70 13.52
C ILE A 501 17.02 0.14 12.26
N ILE A 502 18.11 0.73 11.77
CA ILE A 502 18.85 0.22 10.60
C ILE A 502 19.42 -1.17 10.90
N ASP A 503 20.07 -1.35 12.05
CA ASP A 503 20.65 -2.62 12.46
C ASP A 503 19.57 -3.68 12.67
N LEU A 504 18.40 -3.30 13.19
CA LEU A 504 17.23 -4.16 13.26
C LEU A 504 16.82 -4.65 11.85
N LYS A 505 16.66 -3.74 10.89
CA LYS A 505 16.27 -4.08 9.51
C LYS A 505 17.27 -5.03 8.84
N LYS A 506 18.57 -4.83 9.09
CA LYS A 506 19.64 -5.70 8.58
C LYS A 506 19.57 -7.11 9.18
N ARG A 507 19.37 -7.22 10.50
CA ARG A 507 19.27 -8.52 11.19
C ARG A 507 18.06 -9.33 10.73
N ASN A 508 16.93 -8.67 10.48
CA ASN A 508 15.68 -9.33 10.07
C ASN A 508 15.61 -9.63 8.57
N PHE A 509 16.60 -9.19 7.77
CA PHE A 509 16.50 -9.16 6.31
C PHE A 509 16.27 -10.53 5.66
N ASN A 510 16.77 -11.61 6.24
CA ASN A 510 16.63 -12.97 5.70
C ASN A 510 15.70 -13.86 6.54
N MET A 511 14.83 -13.27 7.36
CA MET A 511 13.89 -14.02 8.19
C MET A 511 12.57 -14.31 7.47
N ILE A 512 11.83 -15.30 7.98
CA ILE A 512 10.41 -15.52 7.68
C ILE A 512 9.65 -14.94 8.87
N ASN A 513 8.93 -13.84 8.66
CA ASN A 513 8.36 -13.04 9.75
C ASN A 513 6.83 -12.95 9.71
N GLU A 514 6.21 -13.85 8.95
CA GLU A 514 4.78 -14.12 9.05
C GLU A 514 4.48 -15.59 8.82
N PHE A 515 3.53 -16.08 9.61
CA PHE A 515 2.81 -17.32 9.36
C PHE A 515 1.32 -17.05 9.56
N ALA A 516 0.51 -17.53 8.63
CA ALA A 516 -0.92 -17.27 8.62
C ALA A 516 -1.76 -18.46 8.17
N ILE A 517 -2.97 -18.55 8.72
CA ILE A 517 -4.00 -19.52 8.35
C ILE A 517 -5.20 -18.76 7.80
N ASN A 518 -5.59 -19.10 6.57
CA ASN A 518 -6.51 -18.34 5.75
C ASN A 518 -7.94 -18.83 5.95
N THR A 519 -8.95 -17.96 5.99
CA THR A 519 -10.29 -18.29 6.51
C THR A 519 -11.48 -17.84 5.67
N ASN A 520 -11.27 -17.03 4.63
CA ASN A 520 -12.34 -16.51 3.77
C ASN A 520 -12.94 -17.66 2.92
N PRO A 521 -14.19 -18.07 3.17
CA PRO A 521 -14.80 -19.20 2.47
C PRO A 521 -15.20 -18.90 1.03
N ASN A 522 -15.28 -17.62 0.65
CA ASN A 522 -15.70 -17.20 -0.67
C ASN A 522 -14.52 -16.88 -1.59
N ALA A 523 -13.33 -16.65 -1.02
CA ALA A 523 -12.10 -16.57 -1.78
C ALA A 523 -11.82 -17.90 -2.48
N LYS A 524 -11.42 -17.82 -3.76
CA LYS A 524 -11.14 -18.97 -4.63
C LYS A 524 -9.82 -18.75 -5.35
N LEU A 525 -9.20 -19.85 -5.78
CA LEU A 525 -7.98 -19.82 -6.57
C LEU A 525 -8.17 -18.93 -7.80
N CYS A 526 -7.29 -17.96 -7.94
CA CYS A 526 -7.26 -16.97 -9.01
C CYS A 526 -5.83 -16.46 -9.22
N ASP A 527 -5.66 -15.42 -10.03
CA ASP A 527 -4.33 -14.87 -10.34
C ASP A 527 -3.83 -13.84 -9.32
N TYR A 528 -4.62 -13.57 -8.28
CA TYR A 528 -4.52 -12.44 -7.36
C TYR A 528 -4.06 -12.87 -5.98
N LEU A 529 -2.91 -12.36 -5.50
CA LEU A 529 -2.40 -12.70 -4.18
C LEU A 529 -3.41 -12.33 -3.10
N ILE A 530 -3.94 -11.10 -3.13
CA ILE A 530 -4.78 -10.57 -2.03
C ILE A 530 -6.02 -11.44 -1.79
N VAL A 531 -6.44 -12.21 -2.79
CA VAL A 531 -7.53 -13.17 -2.70
C VAL A 531 -7.00 -14.54 -2.28
N ASN A 532 -5.94 -15.02 -2.93
CA ASN A 532 -5.37 -16.34 -2.69
C ASN A 532 -4.88 -16.52 -1.25
N GLU A 533 -4.28 -15.47 -0.68
CA GLU A 533 -3.81 -15.46 0.72
C GLU A 533 -4.96 -15.44 1.73
N LYS A 534 -6.22 -15.32 1.30
CA LYS A 534 -7.40 -15.39 2.17
C LYS A 534 -8.21 -16.67 2.00
N ILE A 535 -7.91 -17.52 1.02
CA ILE A 535 -8.68 -18.74 0.73
C ILE A 535 -8.76 -19.66 1.94
N ALA A 536 -9.98 -19.92 2.42
CA ALA A 536 -10.22 -20.83 3.54
C ALA A 536 -9.47 -22.17 3.40
N LYS A 537 -8.85 -22.61 4.50
CA LYS A 537 -8.07 -23.86 4.64
C LYS A 537 -6.67 -23.81 4.03
N MET A 538 -6.29 -22.76 3.32
CA MET A 538 -4.91 -22.51 2.91
C MET A 538 -4.13 -21.81 4.02
N MET A 539 -2.83 -21.67 3.82
CA MET A 539 -1.94 -20.92 4.69
C MET A 539 -0.94 -20.14 3.83
N HIS A 540 -0.25 -19.19 4.43
CA HIS A 540 0.89 -18.53 3.80
C HIS A 540 1.98 -18.21 4.83
N ILE A 541 3.17 -17.93 4.30
CA ILE A 541 4.29 -17.35 5.04
C ILE A 541 4.78 -16.11 4.30
N ALA A 542 5.39 -15.17 5.03
CA ALA A 542 6.03 -14.01 4.42
C ALA A 542 7.54 -13.97 4.67
N LEU A 543 8.29 -13.74 3.59
CA LEU A 543 9.72 -13.45 3.64
C LEU A 543 9.95 -11.96 3.93
N GLY A 544 10.94 -11.64 4.77
CA GLY A 544 11.31 -10.25 5.06
C GLY A 544 10.61 -9.70 6.29
N SER A 545 9.85 -8.61 6.16
CA SER A 545 9.32 -7.85 7.29
C SER A 545 8.16 -8.57 7.97
N GLY A 546 8.09 -8.48 9.30
CA GLY A 546 6.93 -8.89 10.08
C GLY A 546 6.00 -7.73 10.44
N PHE A 547 4.87 -8.10 11.01
CA PHE A 547 3.82 -7.26 11.55
C PHE A 547 3.97 -7.02 13.07
N GLU A 548 5.22 -6.91 13.54
CA GLU A 548 5.60 -6.42 14.88
C GLU A 548 6.84 -5.50 14.80
N PRO A 549 6.95 -4.48 15.68
CA PRO A 549 8.04 -3.50 15.66
C PRO A 549 9.46 -4.08 15.62
N ASP A 550 9.70 -5.23 16.25
CA ASP A 550 11.02 -5.85 16.35
C ASP A 550 11.36 -6.75 15.14
N ARG A 551 10.49 -6.79 14.11
CA ARG A 551 10.64 -7.62 12.92
C ARG A 551 10.61 -6.83 11.60
N ALA A 552 10.80 -5.52 11.65
CA ALA A 552 10.79 -4.65 10.47
C ALA A 552 11.99 -4.87 9.53
N THR A 553 11.78 -4.78 8.21
CA THR A 553 12.80 -4.63 7.15
C THR A 553 12.17 -4.00 5.87
N GLU A 554 12.88 -3.95 4.74
CA GLU A 554 12.48 -3.20 3.52
C GLU A 554 11.73 -4.01 2.44
N TYR A 555 11.42 -5.28 2.70
CA TYR A 555 10.57 -6.06 1.80
C TYR A 555 9.68 -7.02 2.58
N HIS A 556 8.59 -7.43 1.95
CA HIS A 556 7.62 -8.39 2.44
C HIS A 556 7.09 -9.15 1.22
N THR A 557 7.10 -10.48 1.28
CA THR A 557 6.75 -11.34 0.14
C THR A 557 6.02 -12.58 0.63
N ASP A 558 4.71 -12.60 0.42
CA ASP A 558 3.82 -13.71 0.77
C ASP A 558 3.92 -14.85 -0.22
N ILE A 559 3.89 -16.06 0.33
CA ILE A 559 3.91 -17.32 -0.42
C ILE A 559 2.76 -18.17 0.06
N VAL A 560 1.77 -18.37 -0.82
CA VAL A 560 0.56 -19.13 -0.52
C VAL A 560 0.77 -20.63 -0.76
N ILE A 561 0.26 -21.42 0.18
CA ILE A 561 0.46 -22.86 0.28
C ILE A 561 -0.90 -23.56 0.36
N ASN A 562 -1.13 -24.51 -0.54
CA ASN A 562 -2.38 -25.25 -0.63
C ASN A 562 -2.42 -26.42 0.35
N SER A 563 -2.83 -26.12 1.59
CA SER A 563 -2.96 -27.12 2.65
C SER A 563 -3.89 -28.31 2.30
N PRO A 564 -5.06 -28.12 1.64
CA PRO A 564 -5.87 -29.23 1.14
C PRO A 564 -5.13 -30.16 0.16
N ARG A 565 -4.44 -29.60 -0.84
CA ARG A 565 -3.67 -30.37 -1.83
C ARG A 565 -2.57 -31.18 -1.17
N GLN A 566 -1.85 -30.57 -0.23
CA GLN A 566 -0.76 -31.21 0.50
C GLN A 566 -1.22 -32.07 1.70
N LYS A 567 -2.55 -32.17 1.92
CA LYS A 567 -3.19 -32.90 3.04
C LYS A 567 -2.57 -32.57 4.39
N MET A 568 -2.41 -31.29 4.66
CA MET A 568 -1.67 -30.81 5.82
C MET A 568 -2.37 -31.09 7.15
N ASP A 569 -1.57 -31.42 8.14
CA ASP A 569 -1.92 -31.34 9.55
C ASP A 569 -1.31 -30.06 10.14
N ILE A 570 -2.15 -29.19 10.70
CA ILE A 570 -1.76 -27.95 11.37
C ILE A 570 -2.33 -27.96 12.78
N TYR A 571 -1.45 -27.97 13.77
CA TYR A 571 -1.82 -27.97 15.19
C TYR A 571 -0.80 -27.24 16.03
N GLY A 572 -1.28 -26.53 17.05
CA GLY A 572 -0.45 -25.97 18.09
C GLY A 572 -0.06 -26.99 19.14
N ILE A 573 1.05 -26.77 19.83
CA ILE A 573 1.44 -27.49 21.04
C ILE A 573 1.44 -26.48 22.19
N ASP A 574 0.59 -26.69 23.19
CA ASP A 574 0.56 -25.84 24.38
C ASP A 574 1.72 -26.12 25.35
N LYS A 575 1.85 -25.26 26.35
CA LYS A 575 2.88 -25.36 27.41
C LYS A 575 2.90 -26.71 28.14
N ASP A 576 1.79 -27.45 28.13
CA ASP A 576 1.64 -28.74 28.80
C ASP A 576 1.88 -29.91 27.82
N GLY A 577 2.21 -29.61 26.56
CA GLY A 577 2.49 -30.58 25.50
C GLY A 577 1.25 -31.11 24.78
N ASN A 578 0.06 -30.56 25.02
CA ASN A 578 -1.15 -31.03 24.36
C ASN A 578 -1.27 -30.44 22.95
N LYS A 579 -1.84 -31.24 22.04
CA LYS A 579 -2.10 -30.83 20.66
C LYS A 579 -3.43 -30.08 20.54
N GLN A 580 -3.37 -28.85 20.06
CA GLN A 580 -4.53 -28.01 19.77
C GLN A 580 -4.72 -27.96 18.25
N TRP A 581 -5.69 -28.69 17.72
CA TRP A 581 -5.85 -28.88 16.27
C TRP A 581 -6.54 -27.70 15.59
N VAL A 582 -6.03 -27.29 14.42
CA VAL A 582 -6.67 -26.29 13.54
C VAL A 582 -7.09 -26.91 12.22
N ILE A 583 -6.14 -27.57 11.53
CA ILE A 583 -6.38 -28.29 10.28
C ILE A 583 -5.92 -29.73 10.44
N LYS A 584 -6.71 -30.68 9.94
CA LYS A 584 -6.35 -32.09 9.86
C LYS A 584 -6.59 -32.61 8.46
N LYS A 585 -5.56 -33.16 7.82
CA LYS A 585 -5.60 -33.64 6.44
C LYS A 585 -6.20 -32.62 5.45
N GLY A 586 -5.85 -31.35 5.63
CA GLY A 586 -6.28 -30.26 4.77
C GLY A 586 -7.67 -29.67 5.08
N GLU A 587 -8.38 -30.17 6.09
CA GLU A 587 -9.70 -29.68 6.48
C GLU A 587 -9.69 -29.01 7.86
N PHE A 588 -10.46 -27.93 8.01
CA PHE A 588 -10.66 -27.30 9.31
C PHE A 588 -11.35 -28.25 10.29
N VAL A 589 -10.90 -28.22 11.55
CA VAL A 589 -11.53 -28.97 12.66
C VAL A 589 -11.97 -28.08 13.82
N VAL A 590 -12.11 -26.77 13.56
CA VAL A 590 -12.41 -25.69 14.54
C VAL A 590 -13.73 -24.96 14.29
#